data_AF-A0A0C9ZU30-F1
#
_entry.id   AF-A0A0C9ZU30-F1
#
_cell.length_a   1.000
_cell.length_b   1.000
_cell.length_c   1.000
_cell.angle_alpha   90.00
_cell.angle_beta   90.00
_cell.angle_gamma   90.00
#
_symmetry.space_group_name_H-M   'P 1'
#
loop_
_entity.id
_entity.type
_entity.pdbx_description
1 polymer ?
#
loop_
_entity_poly.entity_id
_entity_poly.type
_entity_poly.pdbx_seq_one_letter_code
_entity_poly.pdbx_strand_id
1 'polypeptide(L)'
;RSTCNSRIERLWVEVGMQFARHWRAFFTRLENQHMLNPHSPNHLWLLHLLFLDSINADCLNFQQEWNCHPISAVDDELSDDKEHAALEAQTAEHIKLQQQQHIHKGPVHVPSHQMPFTNPEDFFGVLQEVIGRGVVPNGFGLTPEEWEAGQYPIFETI
;
A
#
# COMPACT_ATOMS: atom_id res chain seq x y z
N ARG A 1 12.05 -10.16 19.73
CA ARG A 1 11.38 -11.05 18.75
C ARG A 1 10.05 -10.38 18.42
N SER A 2 9.92 -9.82 17.21
CA SER A 2 8.85 -8.88 16.86
C SER A 2 7.55 -9.63 16.55
N THR A 3 6.54 -9.49 17.40
CA THR A 3 5.21 -10.11 17.26
C THR A 3 4.30 -9.39 16.25
N CYS A 4 4.61 -8.14 15.90
CA CYS A 4 3.81 -7.35 14.95
C CYS A 4 3.92 -7.82 13.50
N ASN A 5 5.02 -8.47 13.11
CA ASN A 5 5.20 -8.97 11.75
C ASN A 5 4.70 -10.41 11.55
N SER A 6 4.33 -11.12 12.62
CA SER A 6 3.96 -12.54 12.49
C SER A 6 2.73 -12.76 11.61
N ARG A 7 1.78 -11.81 11.59
CA ARG A 7 0.59 -11.90 10.71
C ARG A 7 0.94 -11.66 9.24
N ILE A 8 1.78 -10.66 8.94
CA ILE A 8 2.17 -10.37 7.55
C ILE A 8 3.11 -11.46 7.02
N GLU A 9 4.01 -11.99 7.84
CA GLU A 9 4.86 -13.13 7.49
C GLU A 9 4.03 -14.38 7.20
N ARG A 10 3.03 -14.69 8.03
CA ARG A 10 2.11 -15.82 7.79
C ARG A 10 1.27 -15.61 6.53
N LEU A 11 0.76 -14.39 6.32
CA LEU A 11 0.05 -14.02 5.10
C LEU A 11 0.91 -14.30 3.86
N TRP A 12 2.15 -13.84 3.82
CA TRP A 12 3.04 -14.06 2.67
C TRP A 12 3.30 -15.54 2.41
N VAL A 13 3.49 -16.33 3.47
CA VAL A 13 3.67 -17.78 3.36
C VAL A 13 2.41 -18.46 2.79
N GLU A 14 1.23 -18.07 3.27
CA GLU A 14 -0.04 -18.67 2.82
C GLU A 14 -0.44 -18.21 1.40
N VAL A 15 -0.22 -16.96 1.04
CA VAL A 15 -0.35 -16.47 -0.36
C VAL A 15 0.55 -17.29 -1.28
N GLY A 16 1.80 -17.52 -0.88
CA GLY A 16 2.75 -18.33 -1.65
C GLY A 16 2.30 -19.79 -1.83
N MET A 17 1.83 -20.41 -0.75
CA MET A 17 1.45 -21.83 -0.76
C MET A 17 0.09 -22.11 -1.40
N GLN A 18 -0.93 -21.31 -1.08
CA GLN A 18 -2.31 -21.58 -1.46
C GLN A 18 -2.66 -20.96 -2.83
N PHE A 19 -2.28 -19.71 -3.05
CA PHE A 19 -2.65 -18.97 -4.26
C PHE A 19 -1.58 -19.05 -5.35
N ALA A 20 -0.37 -18.55 -5.08
CA ALA A 20 0.66 -18.37 -6.10
C ALA A 20 1.16 -19.71 -6.70
N ARG A 21 1.21 -20.76 -5.88
CA ARG A 21 1.64 -22.10 -6.32
C ARG A 21 0.73 -22.68 -7.40
N HIS A 22 -0.58 -22.46 -7.28
CA HIS A 22 -1.57 -22.98 -8.23
C HIS A 22 -1.39 -22.33 -9.60
N TRP A 23 -1.40 -21.00 -9.65
CA TRP A 23 -1.21 -20.22 -10.87
C TRP A 23 0.15 -20.48 -11.52
N ARG A 24 1.20 -20.60 -10.72
CA ARG A 24 2.53 -20.96 -11.23
C ARG A 24 2.51 -22.33 -11.92
N ALA A 25 1.92 -23.35 -11.31
CA ALA A 25 1.82 -24.67 -11.92
C ALA A 25 1.00 -24.65 -13.22
N PHE A 26 -0.07 -23.86 -13.27
CA PHE A 26 -0.88 -23.67 -14.46
C PHE A 26 -0.08 -23.04 -15.62
N PHE A 27 0.62 -21.92 -15.37
CA PHE A 27 1.42 -21.26 -16.41
C PHE A 27 2.62 -22.10 -16.87
N THR A 28 3.29 -22.83 -15.96
CA THR A 28 4.35 -23.77 -16.36
C THR A 28 3.82 -24.91 -17.24
N ARG A 29 2.58 -25.35 -17.04
CA ARG A 29 1.95 -26.32 -17.95
C ARG A 29 1.65 -25.71 -19.32
N LEU A 30 1.18 -24.46 -19.37
CA LEU A 30 0.97 -23.75 -20.63
C LEU A 30 2.27 -23.56 -21.41
N GLU A 31 3.37 -23.24 -20.74
CA GLU A 31 4.71 -23.17 -21.33
C GLU A 31 5.13 -24.50 -21.95
N ASN A 32 5.03 -25.60 -21.17
CA ASN A 32 5.47 -26.92 -21.62
C ASN A 32 4.60 -27.55 -22.70
N GLN A 33 3.28 -27.35 -22.66
CA GLN A 33 2.32 -28.04 -23.54
C GLN A 33 1.88 -27.20 -24.75
N HIS A 34 1.94 -25.88 -24.65
CA HIS A 34 1.38 -24.97 -25.64
C HIS A 34 2.39 -23.94 -26.17
N MET A 35 3.69 -24.12 -25.91
CA MET A 35 4.77 -23.24 -26.40
C MET A 35 4.58 -21.77 -26.01
N LEU A 36 3.98 -21.52 -24.85
CA LEU A 36 3.79 -20.17 -24.32
C LEU A 36 5.17 -19.58 -23.99
N ASN A 37 5.63 -18.64 -24.80
CA ASN A 37 6.86 -17.88 -24.54
C ASN A 37 6.61 -16.72 -23.52
N PRO A 38 7.18 -16.76 -22.29
CA PRO A 38 7.03 -15.70 -21.30
C PRO A 38 7.80 -14.42 -21.64
N HIS A 39 8.74 -14.47 -22.59
CA HIS A 39 9.47 -13.30 -23.07
C HIS A 39 8.76 -12.57 -24.22
N SER A 40 7.65 -13.11 -24.74
CA SER A 40 6.86 -12.48 -25.78
C SER A 40 5.79 -11.56 -25.17
N PRO A 41 5.84 -10.23 -25.38
CA PRO A 41 4.85 -9.31 -24.83
C PRO A 41 3.44 -9.61 -25.35
N ASN A 42 3.30 -10.16 -26.55
CA ASN A 42 2.01 -10.57 -27.11
C ASN A 42 1.40 -11.75 -26.34
N HIS A 43 2.22 -12.70 -25.90
CA HIS A 43 1.75 -13.82 -25.09
C HIS A 43 1.36 -13.36 -23.69
N LEU A 44 2.15 -12.46 -23.08
CA LEU A 44 1.79 -11.86 -21.80
C LEU A 44 0.48 -11.09 -21.88
N TRP A 45 0.27 -10.29 -22.93
CA TRP A 45 -0.98 -9.58 -23.17
C TRP A 45 -2.18 -10.54 -23.26
N LEU A 46 -2.03 -11.64 -24.00
CA LEU A 46 -3.08 -12.65 -24.13
C LEU A 46 -3.39 -13.33 -22.79
N LEU A 47 -2.37 -13.68 -22.01
CA LEU A 47 -2.57 -14.26 -20.67
C LEU A 47 -3.28 -13.29 -19.74
N HIS A 48 -2.90 -12.01 -19.76
CA HIS A 48 -3.60 -10.98 -18.99
C HIS A 48 -5.06 -10.89 -19.45
N LEU A 49 -5.35 -10.83 -20.75
CA LEU A 49 -6.73 -10.76 -21.24
C LEU A 49 -7.58 -11.96 -20.80
N LEU A 50 -7.01 -13.18 -20.80
CA LEU A 50 -7.76 -14.41 -20.54
C LEU A 50 -7.90 -14.75 -19.05
N PHE A 51 -6.86 -14.48 -18.27
CA PHE A 51 -6.76 -15.01 -16.91
C PHE A 51 -6.69 -13.93 -15.83
N LEU A 52 -6.51 -12.65 -16.18
CA LEU A 52 -6.42 -11.59 -15.16
C LEU A 52 -7.70 -11.49 -14.33
N ASP A 53 -8.87 -11.60 -14.96
CA ASP A 53 -10.15 -11.57 -14.24
C ASP A 53 -10.27 -12.76 -13.28
N SER A 54 -9.86 -13.96 -13.72
CA SER A 54 -9.85 -15.16 -12.89
C SER A 54 -8.85 -15.06 -11.73
N ILE A 55 -7.65 -14.51 -11.98
CA ILE A 55 -6.63 -14.27 -10.95
C ILE A 55 -7.15 -13.28 -9.91
N ASN A 56 -7.80 -12.21 -10.36
CA ASN A 56 -8.39 -11.20 -9.47
C ASN A 56 -9.54 -11.78 -8.63
N ALA A 57 -10.40 -12.61 -9.24
CA ALA A 57 -11.46 -13.31 -8.53
C ALA A 57 -10.91 -14.27 -7.46
N ASP A 58 -9.89 -15.06 -7.80
CA ASP A 58 -9.20 -15.94 -6.84
C ASP A 58 -8.52 -15.15 -5.72
N CYS A 59 -7.93 -13.98 -6.04
CA CYS A 59 -7.32 -13.10 -5.06
C CYS A 59 -8.36 -12.55 -4.08
N LEU A 60 -9.52 -12.13 -4.58
CA LEU A 60 -10.64 -11.68 -3.76
C LEU A 60 -11.18 -12.80 -2.86
N ASN A 61 -11.33 -14.01 -3.40
CA ASN A 61 -11.77 -15.17 -2.63
C ASN A 61 -10.77 -15.50 -1.52
N PHE A 62 -9.47 -15.55 -1.84
CA PHE A 62 -8.41 -15.74 -0.85
C PHE A 62 -8.46 -14.64 0.23
N GLN A 63 -8.66 -13.38 -0.15
CA GLN A 63 -8.77 -12.29 0.80
C GLN A 63 -9.96 -12.47 1.75
N GLN A 64 -11.12 -12.88 1.23
CA GLN A 64 -12.32 -13.13 2.03
C GLN A 64 -12.11 -14.30 3.01
N GLU A 65 -11.55 -15.41 2.53
CA GLU A 65 -11.19 -16.57 3.37
C GLU A 65 -10.17 -16.18 4.45
N TRP A 66 -9.13 -15.44 4.08
CA TRP A 66 -8.09 -14.97 4.99
C TRP A 66 -8.61 -13.99 6.04
N ASN A 67 -9.53 -13.10 5.68
CA ASN A 67 -10.15 -12.17 6.63
C ASN A 67 -11.07 -12.89 7.63
N CYS A 68 -11.71 -13.98 7.21
CA CYS A 68 -12.55 -14.83 8.06
C CYS A 68 -11.75 -15.90 8.82
N HIS A 69 -10.45 -16.04 8.55
CA HIS A 69 -9.63 -17.06 9.21
C HIS A 69 -9.54 -16.75 10.71
N PRO A 70 -10.07 -17.63 11.59
CA PRO A 70 -9.89 -17.48 13.01
C PRO A 70 -8.40 -17.65 13.30
N ILE A 71 -7.75 -16.55 13.65
CA ILE A 71 -6.50 -16.64 14.39
C ILE A 71 -6.93 -17.23 15.72
N SER A 72 -6.71 -18.52 15.95
CA SER A 72 -7.13 -19.23 17.17
C SER A 72 -6.78 -18.41 18.41
N ALA A 73 -7.76 -17.63 18.89
CA ALA A 73 -7.94 -17.36 20.28
C ALA A 73 -8.60 -18.64 20.79
N VAL A 74 -7.78 -19.51 21.34
CA VAL A 74 -8.25 -20.68 22.07
C VAL A 74 -9.09 -20.18 23.24
N ASP A 75 -10.32 -20.70 23.25
CA ASP A 75 -11.34 -20.77 24.30
C ASP A 75 -11.80 -19.48 24.97
N ASP A 76 -13.04 -19.09 24.67
CA ASP A 76 -13.93 -18.58 25.70
C ASP A 76 -15.33 -19.19 25.53
N GLU A 77 -15.46 -20.43 26.01
CA GLU A 77 -16.73 -20.86 26.55
C GLU A 77 -16.92 -20.16 27.90
N LEU A 78 -17.84 -19.18 27.93
CA LEU A 78 -18.54 -18.66 29.11
C LEU A 78 -17.67 -17.97 30.19
N SER A 79 -17.56 -16.63 30.16
CA SER A 79 -17.58 -15.83 31.41
C SER A 79 -17.83 -14.33 31.23
N ASP A 80 -18.94 -13.88 31.83
CA ASP A 80 -19.20 -12.58 32.48
C ASP A 80 -18.56 -11.31 31.85
N ASP A 81 -19.39 -10.44 31.24
CA ASP A 81 -19.06 -9.18 30.55
C ASP A 81 -18.15 -8.20 31.35
N LYS A 82 -17.94 -8.43 32.65
CA LYS A 82 -17.06 -7.61 33.50
C LYS A 82 -15.60 -8.06 33.51
N GLU A 83 -15.30 -9.35 33.34
CA GLU A 83 -13.91 -9.84 33.33
C GLU A 83 -13.22 -9.53 32.02
N HIS A 84 -13.93 -9.61 30.89
CA HIS A 84 -13.39 -9.25 29.58
C HIS A 84 -12.98 -7.77 29.49
N ALA A 85 -13.79 -6.86 30.02
CA ALA A 85 -13.47 -5.43 30.07
C ALA A 85 -12.27 -5.12 31.00
N ALA A 86 -12.15 -5.85 32.11
CA ALA A 86 -11.01 -5.72 33.03
C ALA A 86 -9.72 -6.27 32.40
N LEU A 87 -9.82 -7.38 31.67
CA LEU A 87 -8.71 -7.98 30.93
C LEU A 87 -8.26 -7.08 29.78
N GLU A 88 -9.19 -6.50 29.02
CA GLU A 88 -8.89 -5.52 27.97
C GLU A 88 -8.21 -4.26 28.53
N ALA A 89 -8.70 -3.73 29.66
CA ALA A 89 -8.09 -2.59 30.32
C ALA A 89 -6.66 -2.90 30.81
N GLN A 90 -6.43 -4.08 31.40
CA GLN A 90 -5.11 -4.53 31.82
C GLN A 90 -4.18 -4.76 30.61
N THR A 91 -4.70 -5.30 29.51
CA THR A 91 -3.94 -5.55 28.28
C THR A 91 -3.55 -4.21 27.63
N ALA A 92 -4.46 -3.24 27.59
CA ALA A 92 -4.20 -1.89 27.08
C ALA A 92 -3.15 -1.14 27.92
N GLU A 93 -3.24 -1.25 29.26
CA GLU A 93 -2.23 -0.72 30.18
C GLU A 93 -0.85 -1.35 29.92
N HIS A 94 -0.80 -2.68 29.75
CA HIS A 94 0.45 -3.39 29.47
C HIS A 94 1.08 -2.98 28.13
N ILE A 95 0.26 -2.83 27.08
CA ILE A 95 0.69 -2.33 25.76
C ILE A 95 1.25 -0.92 25.89
N LYS A 96 0.57 -0.04 26.64
CA LYS A 96 1.00 1.34 26.86
C LYS A 96 2.35 1.39 27.59
N LEU A 97 2.56 0.51 28.56
CA LEU A 97 3.80 0.41 29.33
C LEU A 97 4.96 -0.13 28.48
N GLN A 98 4.71 -1.14 27.63
CA GLN A 98 5.71 -1.66 26.68
C GLN A 98 6.07 -0.66 25.59
N GLN A 99 5.08 0.08 25.04
CA GLN A 99 5.35 1.03 23.96
C GLN A 99 6.14 2.25 24.44
N GLN A 100 5.92 2.71 25.68
CA GLN A 100 6.70 3.82 26.25
C GLN A 100 8.21 3.54 26.30
N GLN A 101 8.61 2.29 26.50
CA GLN A 101 10.02 1.90 26.52
C GLN A 101 10.68 1.97 25.13
N HIS A 102 9.91 1.99 24.04
CA HIS A 102 10.42 1.97 22.66
C HIS A 102 10.36 3.32 21.94
N ILE A 103 9.83 4.37 22.59
CA ILE A 103 9.87 5.74 22.07
C ILE A 103 11.25 6.34 22.38
N HIS A 104 12.26 5.92 21.61
CA HIS A 104 13.64 6.42 21.76
C HIS A 104 13.92 7.68 20.93
N LYS A 105 12.99 8.07 20.05
CA LYS A 105 13.10 9.29 19.28
C LYS A 105 12.13 10.30 19.86
N GLY A 106 12.67 11.48 20.21
CA GLY A 106 11.83 12.63 20.52
C GLY A 106 10.83 12.88 19.37
N PRO A 107 9.70 13.56 19.65
CA PRO A 107 8.71 13.87 18.64
C PRO A 107 9.38 14.42 17.39
N VAL A 108 9.23 13.73 16.26
CA VAL A 108 9.67 14.27 14.97
C VAL A 108 8.80 15.50 14.72
N HIS A 109 9.43 16.66 14.53
CA HIS A 109 8.71 17.88 14.21
C HIS A 109 8.05 17.71 12.85
N VAL A 110 6.78 17.31 12.87
CA VAL A 110 5.92 17.33 11.70
C VAL A 110 5.66 18.80 11.38
N PRO A 111 6.00 19.28 10.18
CA PRO A 111 5.63 20.63 9.77
C PRO A 111 4.14 20.85 9.99
N SER A 112 3.81 21.93 10.67
CA SER A 112 2.44 22.40 10.86
C SER A 112 1.72 22.49 9.51
N HIS A 113 0.43 22.15 9.46
CA HIS A 113 -0.43 22.39 8.29
C HIS A 113 -0.65 23.88 7.99
N GLN A 114 -0.05 24.78 8.77
CA GLN A 114 -0.11 26.21 8.52
C GLN A 114 0.65 26.53 7.23
N MET A 115 -0.07 27.19 6.31
CA MET A 115 0.50 27.75 5.10
C MET A 115 1.72 28.62 5.49
N PRO A 116 2.93 28.32 4.98
CA PRO A 116 4.15 29.03 5.37
C PRO A 116 4.18 30.48 4.85
N PHE A 117 3.26 30.81 3.94
CA PHE A 117 3.07 32.15 3.41
C PHE A 117 1.97 32.86 4.20
N THR A 118 2.27 34.07 4.67
CA THR A 118 1.31 34.93 5.37
C THR A 118 0.14 35.34 4.47
N ASN A 119 0.39 35.47 3.16
CA ASN A 119 -0.61 35.70 2.13
C ASN A 119 -0.39 34.73 0.95
N PRO A 120 -1.41 33.99 0.50
CA PRO A 120 -1.32 33.13 -0.68
C PRO A 120 -0.91 33.87 -1.96
N GLU A 121 -1.20 35.16 -2.09
CA GLU A 121 -0.84 35.92 -3.30
C GLU A 121 0.68 36.16 -3.42
N ASP A 122 1.38 36.25 -2.29
CA ASP A 122 2.84 36.43 -2.28
C ASP A 122 3.56 35.20 -2.87
N PHE A 123 2.99 34.00 -2.69
CA PHE A 123 3.53 32.77 -3.24
C PHE A 123 3.58 32.81 -4.77
N PHE A 124 2.47 33.17 -5.41
CA PHE A 124 2.40 33.21 -6.88
C PHE A 124 3.32 34.30 -7.45
N GLY A 125 3.45 35.44 -6.77
CA GLY A 125 4.39 36.50 -7.16
C GLY A 125 5.86 36.03 -7.15
N VAL A 126 6.28 35.41 -6.04
CA VAL A 126 7.65 34.86 -5.91
C VAL A 126 7.88 33.72 -6.90
N LEU A 127 6.89 32.86 -7.11
CA LEU A 127 6.99 31.76 -8.07
C LEU A 127 7.20 32.30 -9.50
N GLN A 128 6.47 33.32 -9.91
CA GLN A 128 6.64 33.97 -11.21
C GLN A 128 8.02 34.63 -11.35
N GLU A 129 8.53 35.27 -10.29
CA GLU A 129 9.89 35.82 -10.28
C GLU A 129 10.94 34.73 -10.47
N VAL A 130 10.81 33.60 -9.78
CA VAL A 130 11.74 32.46 -9.86
C VAL A 130 11.68 31.79 -11.24
N ILE A 131 10.49 31.63 -11.82
CA ILE A 131 10.31 31.16 -13.20
C ILE A 131 11.01 32.12 -14.18
N GLY A 132 10.80 33.42 -14.03
CA GLY A 132 11.44 34.44 -14.88
C GLY A 132 12.97 34.48 -14.78
N ARG A 133 13.54 34.02 -13.67
CA ARG A 133 15.01 33.86 -13.49
C ARG A 133 15.57 32.62 -14.18
N GLY A 134 14.74 31.72 -14.71
CA GLY A 134 15.17 30.52 -15.46
C GLY A 134 15.88 29.47 -14.61
N VAL A 135 15.66 29.47 -13.29
CA VAL A 135 16.27 28.51 -12.34
C VAL A 135 15.38 27.31 -12.05
N VAL A 136 14.19 27.24 -12.67
CA VAL A 136 13.24 26.16 -12.46
C VAL A 136 13.62 24.92 -13.29
N PRO A 137 13.53 23.70 -12.73
CA PRO A 137 13.75 22.48 -13.50
C PRO A 137 12.68 22.29 -14.58
N ASN A 138 13.09 21.78 -15.74
CA ASN A 138 12.17 21.39 -16.82
C ASN A 138 11.41 20.10 -16.46
N GLY A 139 10.24 19.91 -17.05
CA GLY A 139 9.38 18.73 -16.89
C GLY A 139 8.41 18.81 -15.71
N PHE A 140 8.36 19.93 -15.01
CA PHE A 140 7.50 20.12 -13.84
C PHE A 140 6.19 20.86 -14.14
N GLY A 141 5.94 21.22 -15.41
CA GLY A 141 4.70 21.90 -15.82
C GLY A 141 4.54 23.28 -15.20
N LEU A 142 5.65 23.95 -14.88
CA LEU A 142 5.66 25.27 -14.21
C LEU A 142 5.54 26.42 -15.22
N THR A 143 5.85 26.15 -16.48
CA THR A 143 5.91 27.15 -17.54
C THR A 143 4.84 26.90 -18.61
N PRO A 144 4.24 27.95 -19.22
CA PRO A 144 3.25 27.78 -20.29
C PRO A 144 3.76 27.00 -21.50
N GLU A 145 5.07 26.97 -21.72
CA GLU A 145 5.74 26.22 -22.78
C GLU A 145 5.66 24.69 -22.55
N GLU A 146 5.51 24.26 -21.30
CA GLU A 146 5.36 22.84 -20.91
C GLU A 146 3.89 22.39 -20.95
N TRP A 147 2.95 23.29 -21.20
CA TRP A 147 1.52 23.02 -21.15
C TRP A 147 0.99 22.59 -22.52
N GLU A 148 0.39 21.41 -22.59
CA GLU A 148 -0.28 20.96 -23.81
C GLU A 148 -1.45 21.89 -24.16
N ALA A 149 -1.46 22.39 -25.40
CA ALA A 149 -2.47 23.33 -25.90
C ALA A 149 -2.60 24.65 -25.09
N GLY A 150 -1.57 25.04 -24.34
CA GLY A 150 -1.57 26.27 -23.54
C GLY A 150 -2.48 26.22 -22.30
N GLN A 151 -2.92 25.03 -21.90
CA GLN A 151 -3.71 24.80 -20.69
C GLN A 151 -2.91 24.03 -19.66
N TYR A 152 -2.98 24.47 -18.40
CA TYR A 152 -2.32 23.78 -17.30
C TYR A 152 -2.74 22.30 -17.28
N PRO A 153 -1.79 21.35 -17.27
CA PRO A 153 -2.10 19.94 -17.39
C PRO A 153 -2.94 19.45 -16.21
N ILE A 154 -4.02 18.73 -16.51
CA ILE A 154 -4.92 18.13 -15.52
C ILE A 154 -4.36 16.83 -14.91
N PHE A 155 -3.22 16.35 -15.42
CA PHE A 155 -2.51 15.17 -14.91
C PHE A 155 -1.05 15.53 -14.66
N GLU A 156 -0.51 15.11 -13.51
CA GLU A 156 0.91 15.23 -13.22
C GLU A 156 1.68 14.29 -14.16
N THR A 157 2.66 14.82 -14.89
CA THR A 157 3.60 14.00 -15.64
C THR A 157 4.63 13.46 -14.64
N ILE A 158 4.56 12.17 -14.33
CA ILE A 158 5.52 11.47 -13.45
C ILE A 158 6.73 11.01 -14.26
#